data_AF-A0A101J337-F1
#
_entry.id   AF-A0A101J337-F1
#
_cell.length_a   1.000
_cell.length_b   1.000
_cell.length_c   1.000
_cell.angle_alpha   90.00
_cell.angle_beta   90.00
_cell.angle_gamma   90.00
#
_symmetry.space_group_name_H-M   'P 1'
#
loop_
_entity.id
_entity.type
_entity.pdbx_description
1 polymer ?
#
loop_
_entity_poly.entity_id
_entity_poly.type
_entity_poly.pdbx_seq_one_letter_code
_entity_poly.pdbx_strand_id
1 'polypeptide(L)' 'MRKISTLILFLVTSAMLFASEVRPVKNLIVMIPDGTSISVYSAARWFKYYNGMGERLNVDPYITGTVTTFSSNAPI' A
#
# COMPACT_ATOMS: atom_id res chain seq x y z
N MET A 1 -9.28 -11.15 -35.34
CA MET A 1 -8.42 -9.94 -35.26
C MET A 1 -9.15 -8.72 -34.71
N ARG A 2 -10.32 -8.32 -35.25
CA ARG A 2 -11.07 -7.13 -34.78
C ARG A 2 -11.45 -7.15 -33.29
N LYS A 3 -11.89 -8.29 -32.73
CA LYS A 3 -12.25 -8.45 -31.30
C LYS A 3 -11.05 -8.30 -30.34
N ILE A 4 -9.88 -8.77 -30.76
CA ILE A 4 -8.63 -8.63 -29.98
C ILE A 4 -8.16 -7.18 -29.99
N SER A 5 -8.25 -6.52 -31.15
CA SER A 5 -7.93 -5.09 -31.28
C SER A 5 -8.84 -4.22 -30.40
N THR A 6 -10.12 -4.55 -30.28
CA THR A 6 -11.05 -3.84 -29.38
C THR A 6 -10.74 -4.08 -27.90
N LEU A 7 -10.36 -5.32 -27.53
CA LEU A 7 -9.94 -5.63 -26.16
C LEU A 7 -8.66 -4.88 -25.76
N ILE A 8 -7.67 -4.82 -26.66
CA ILE A 8 -6.43 -4.08 -26.44
C ILE A 8 -6.72 -2.58 -26.29
N LEU A 9 -7.59 -2.03 -27.15
CA LEU A 9 -8.00 -0.62 -27.07
C LEU A 9 -8.69 -0.30 -25.74
N PHE A 10 -9.54 -1.20 -25.24
CA PHE A 10 -10.20 -1.06 -23.94
C PHE A 10 -9.20 -1.12 -22.76
N LEU A 11 -8.20 -2.02 -22.84
CA LEU A 11 -7.15 -2.13 -21.84
C LEU A 11 -6.29 -0.86 -21.77
N VAL A 12 -5.88 -0.34 -22.93
CA VAL A 12 -5.06 0.88 -23.03
C VAL A 12 -5.82 2.10 -22.52
N THR A 13 -7.08 2.27 -22.91
CA THR A 13 -7.92 3.38 -22.44
C THR A 13 -8.16 3.32 -20.92
N SER A 14 -8.39 2.12 -20.36
CA SER A 14 -8.46 1.93 -18.92
C SER A 14 -7.17 2.34 -18.22
N ALA A 15 -6.00 1.91 -18.73
CA ALA A 15 -4.70 2.26 -18.13
C ALA A 15 -4.44 3.78 -18.16
N MET A 16 -4.85 4.47 -19.22
CA MET A 16 -4.75 5.93 -19.31
C MET A 16 -5.67 6.67 -18.33
N LEU A 17 -6.85 6.13 -18.01
CA LEU A 17 -7.75 6.72 -17.01
C LEU A 17 -7.20 6.61 -15.58
N PHE A 18 -6.41 5.58 -15.28
CA PHE A 18 -5.74 5.43 -13.99
C PHE A 18 -4.41 6.19 -13.90
N ALA A 19 -3.91 6.75 -15.01
CA ALA A 19 -2.73 7.60 -15.02
C ALA A 19 -3.07 8.97 -14.40
N SER A 20 -2.96 9.07 -13.09
CA SER A 20 -3.13 10.35 -12.38
C SER A 20 -1.97 11.29 -12.68
N GLU A 21 -2.29 12.53 -13.06
CA GLU A 21 -1.30 13.60 -13.23
C GLU A 21 -0.55 13.85 -11.92
N VAL A 22 0.79 13.86 -11.97
CA VAL A 22 1.65 14.07 -10.80
C VAL A 22 1.57 15.54 -10.40
N ARG A 23 0.81 15.82 -9.35
CA ARG A 23 0.67 17.17 -8.79
C ARG A 23 1.65 17.37 -7.64
N PRO A 24 2.25 18.56 -7.50
CA PRO A 24 3.08 18.88 -6.33
C PRO A 24 2.29 18.70 -5.03
N VAL A 25 2.86 17.95 -4.09
CA VAL A 25 2.27 17.74 -2.77
C VAL A 25 2.69 18.88 -1.85
N LYS A 26 1.72 19.61 -1.29
CA LYS A 26 1.98 20.75 -0.40
C LYS A 26 2.61 20.36 0.93
N ASN A 27 2.16 19.25 1.53
CA ASN A 27 2.56 18.82 2.87
C ASN A 27 2.88 17.32 2.87
N LEU A 28 3.93 16.93 3.59
CA LEU A 28 4.31 15.53 3.78
C LEU A 28 4.29 15.20 5.28
N ILE A 29 3.56 14.15 5.66
CA ILE A 29 3.59 13.57 7.00
C ILE A 29 4.18 12.18 6.87
N VAL A 30 5.31 11.93 7.51
CA VAL A 30 5.97 10.62 7.53
C VAL A 30 5.88 10.06 8.94
N MET A 31 5.32 8.85 9.06
CA MET A 31 5.31 8.09 10.31
C MET A 31 6.35 6.98 10.19
N ILE A 32 7.34 6.97 11.10
CA ILE A 32 8.39 5.95 11.15
C ILE A 32 8.19 5.14 12.44
N PRO A 33 7.42 4.04 12.38
CA PRO A 33 7.22 3.19 13.53
C PRO A 33 8.40 2.21 13.64
N ASP A 34 9.25 2.42 14.64
CA ASP A 34 10.43 1.59 14.88
C ASP A 34 10.04 0.14 15.21
N GLY A 35 10.82 -0.83 14.73
CA GLY A 35 10.61 -2.27 14.96
C GLY A 35 9.26 -2.83 14.51
N THR A 36 8.48 -2.08 13.73
CA THR A 36 7.08 -2.46 13.43
C THR A 36 7.00 -3.29 12.16
N SER A 37 7.16 -4.60 12.33
CA SER A 37 7.01 -5.58 11.27
C SER A 37 5.54 -5.87 10.92
N ILE A 38 5.31 -6.64 9.85
CA ILE A 38 3.98 -7.09 9.44
C ILE A 38 3.30 -7.93 10.54
N SER A 39 4.07 -8.71 11.30
CA SER A 39 3.53 -9.50 12.41
C SER A 39 3.06 -8.60 13.56
N VAL A 40 3.76 -7.50 13.84
CA VAL A 40 3.34 -6.49 14.83
C VAL A 40 2.00 -5.86 14.44
N TYR A 41 1.82 -5.44 13.18
CA TYR A 41 0.53 -4.93 12.70
C TYR A 41 -0.59 -5.98 12.80
N SER A 42 -0.28 -7.24 12.51
CA SER A 42 -1.26 -8.33 12.62
C SER A 42 -1.68 -8.57 14.08
N ALA A 43 -0.72 -8.58 15.01
CA ALA A 43 -0.99 -8.70 16.43
C ALA A 43 -1.82 -7.51 16.95
N ALA A 44 -1.49 -6.28 16.53
CA ALA A 44 -2.24 -5.08 16.90
C ALA A 44 -3.70 -5.13 16.40
N ARG A 45 -3.94 -5.68 15.20
CA ARG A 45 -5.29 -5.87 14.67
C ARG A 45 -6.09 -6.86 15.50
N TRP A 46 -5.50 -8.01 15.85
CA TRP A 46 -6.15 -8.99 16.72
C TRP A 46 -6.40 -8.45 18.13
N PHE A 47 -5.45 -7.72 18.70
CA PHE A 47 -5.65 -7.04 19.97
C PHE A 47 -6.87 -6.12 19.91
N LYS A 48 -6.98 -5.28 18.88
CA LYS A 48 -8.13 -4.39 18.70
C LYS A 48 -9.45 -5.15 18.57
N TYR A 49 -9.45 -6.24 17.80
CA TYR A 49 -10.62 -7.11 17.60
C TYR A 49 -11.10 -7.75 18.91
N TYR A 50 -10.21 -8.39 19.67
CA TYR A 50 -10.56 -9.06 20.92
C TYR A 50 -10.98 -8.11 22.05
N ASN A 51 -10.59 -6.84 21.97
CA ASN A 51 -11.02 -5.80 22.90
C ASN A 51 -12.31 -5.07 22.44
N GLY A 52 -12.98 -5.52 21.38
CA GLY A 52 -14.21 -4.91 20.90
C GLY A 52 -14.02 -3.50 20.33
N MET A 53 -12.79 -3.13 19.94
CA MET A 53 -12.43 -1.79 19.45
C MET A 53 -12.54 -1.65 17.92
N GLY A 54 -13.03 -2.69 17.23
CA GLY A 54 -13.17 -2.77 15.78
C GLY A 54 -12.13 -3.67 15.12
N GLU A 55 -12.27 -3.85 13.80
CA GLU A 55 -11.59 -4.94 13.08
C GLU A 55 -10.34 -4.52 12.30
N ARG A 56 -10.10 -3.21 12.13
CA ARG A 56 -9.05 -2.66 11.26
C ARG A 56 -8.21 -1.61 11.96
N LEU A 57 -6.94 -1.51 11.60
CA LEU A 57 -6.07 -0.42 12.02
C LEU A 57 -6.28 0.81 11.11
N ASN A 58 -6.01 2.00 11.63
CA ASN A 58 -6.13 3.25 10.86
C ASN A 58 -5.15 3.33 9.69
N VAL A 59 -4.06 2.56 9.76
CA VAL A 59 -3.05 2.46 8.69
C VAL A 59 -3.42 1.45 7.60
N ASP A 60 -4.40 0.55 7.84
CA ASP A 60 -4.75 -0.54 6.91
C ASP A 60 -5.06 -0.07 5.47
N PRO A 61 -5.76 1.08 5.24
CA PRO A 61 -6.02 1.57 3.88
C PRO A 61 -4.78 2.05 3.12
N TYR A 62 -3.67 2.31 3.81
CA TYR A 62 -2.46 2.90 3.25
C TYR A 62 -1.32 1.89 3.05
N ILE A 63 -1.53 0.61 3.42
CA ILE A 63 -0.53 -0.44 3.21
C ILE A 63 -0.53 -0.83 1.73
N THR A 64 0.62 -0.67 1.07
CA THR A 64 0.77 -0.92 -0.38
C THR A 64 1.75 -2.04 -0.71
N GLY A 65 2.72 -2.34 0.16
CA GLY A 65 3.73 -3.36 -0.10
C GLY A 65 4.78 -3.49 1.00
N THR A 66 5.78 -4.33 0.74
CA THR A 66 6.92 -4.59 1.65
C THR A 66 8.18 -3.90 1.17
N VAL A 67 9.06 -3.51 2.10
CA VAL A 67 10.35 -2.89 1.81
C VAL A 67 11.50 -3.76 2.29
N THR A 68 12.63 -3.74 1.57
CA THR A 68 13.88 -4.38 2.01
C THR A 68 14.60 -3.46 3.00
N THR A 69 14.99 -3.98 4.16
CA THR A 69 15.52 -3.18 5.27
C THR A 69 17.01 -3.37 5.55
N PHE A 70 17.71 -4.21 4.78
CA PHE A 70 19.15 -4.42 4.99
C PHE A 70 19.94 -3.14 4.75
N SER A 71 21.01 -2.97 5.51
CA SER A 71 21.97 -1.89 5.38
C SER A 71 23.13 -2.29 4.45
N SER A 72 23.86 -1.32 3.91
CA SER A 72 24.99 -1.60 2.99
C SER A 72 26.08 -2.49 3.60
N ASN A 73 26.16 -2.56 4.93
CA ASN A 73 27.17 -3.30 5.68
C ASN A 73 26.58 -4.36 6.63
N ALA A 74 25.25 -4.53 6.68
CA ALA A 74 24.60 -5.47 7.59
C ALA A 74 23.29 -6.02 7.01
N PRO A 75 23.00 -7.32 7.19
CA PRO A 75 21.78 -7.93 6.68
C PRO A 75 20.52 -7.51 7.45
N ILE A 76 20.66 -7.01 8.68
CA ILE A 76 19.61 -6.55 9.59
C ILE A 76 20.03 -5.20 10.15
#